data_AF-A0A132AJV1-F1
#
_entry.id   AF-A0A132AJV1-F1
#
_cell.length_a   1.000
_cell.length_b   1.000
_cell.length_c   1.000
_cell.angle_alpha   90.00
_cell.angle_beta   90.00
_cell.angle_gamma   90.00
#
_symmetry.space_group_name_H-M   'P 1'
#
loop_
_entity.id
_entity.type
_entity.pdbx_description
1 polymer ?
#
loop_
_entity_poly.entity_id
_entity_poly.type
_entity_poly.pdbx_seq_one_letter_code
_entity_poly.pdbx_strand_id
1 'polypeptide(L)'
;MKQCLAISCVYIIANQQNYPITLTELANNTDCLLNHIGSVLSRIQKIFPDVFDQSSKLIEFLVPSYVLKHDFDEKEKISIIETAKNLVWMWREAILVQGFNPIYVIYSALFFAWKSIDHNRASKSLAEFCDEYQIFVISSPCFMDDENEITVQNISLKIPQLVQWKKIIVFNYNQQHQQNFDTKKIDEIGRKRQHNQSSSLETKCLKNSDDNNFDDLEGDDLSDNELDCYIRTAKEIEEIEKFHLQTR
;
A
#
# COMPACT_ATOMS: atom_id res chain seq x y z
N MET A 1 -11.18 -7.04 -23.67
CA MET A 1 -11.65 -5.63 -23.77
C MET A 1 -13.15 -5.50 -23.53
N LYS A 2 -14.04 -6.02 -24.41
CA LYS A 2 -15.50 -5.90 -24.22
C LYS A 2 -16.02 -6.55 -22.93
N GLN A 3 -15.46 -7.72 -22.56
CA GLN A 3 -15.78 -8.39 -21.29
C GLN A 3 -15.34 -7.54 -20.07
N CYS A 4 -14.11 -7.02 -20.06
CA CYS A 4 -13.62 -6.12 -19.01
C CYS A 4 -14.53 -4.89 -18.82
N LEU A 5 -15.06 -4.33 -19.91
CA LEU A 5 -16.02 -3.23 -19.87
C LEU A 5 -17.34 -3.64 -19.21
N ALA A 6 -17.91 -4.78 -19.61
CA ALA A 6 -19.14 -5.29 -19.00
C ALA A 6 -18.96 -5.53 -17.49
N ILE A 7 -17.85 -6.13 -17.07
CA ILE A 7 -17.52 -6.37 -15.66
C ILE A 7 -17.36 -5.04 -14.91
N SER A 8 -16.69 -4.05 -15.52
CA SER A 8 -16.53 -2.72 -14.93
C SER A 8 -17.89 -2.04 -14.70
N CYS A 9 -18.81 -2.15 -15.67
CA CYS A 9 -20.17 -1.64 -15.52
C CYS A 9 -20.95 -2.35 -14.40
N VAL A 10 -20.84 -3.69 -14.31
CA VAL A 10 -21.46 -4.46 -13.21
C VAL A 10 -20.90 -4.02 -11.86
N TYR A 11 -19.58 -3.84 -11.76
CA TYR A 11 -18.93 -3.35 -10.55
C TYR A 11 -19.44 -1.96 -10.14
N ILE A 12 -19.59 -1.05 -11.10
CA ILE A 12 -20.11 0.30 -10.85
C ILE A 12 -21.56 0.25 -10.33
N ILE A 13 -22.44 -0.52 -10.98
CA ILE A 13 -23.84 -0.65 -10.55
C ILE A 13 -23.92 -1.31 -9.16
N ALA A 14 -23.16 -2.37 -8.94
CA ALA A 14 -23.07 -3.03 -7.63
C ALA A 14 -22.52 -2.07 -6.56
N ASN A 15 -21.65 -1.13 -6.95
CA ASN A 15 -21.19 -0.08 -6.06
C ASN A 15 -22.27 0.93 -5.69
N GLN A 16 -23.02 1.44 -6.66
CA GLN A 16 -24.13 2.37 -6.44
C GLN A 16 -25.24 1.76 -5.57
N GLN A 17 -25.48 0.45 -5.67
CA GLN A 17 -26.50 -0.26 -4.89
C GLN A 17 -25.99 -0.75 -3.53
N ASN A 18 -24.80 -0.30 -3.08
CA ASN A 18 -24.16 -0.74 -1.84
C ASN A 18 -23.96 -2.26 -1.71
N TYR A 19 -23.88 -2.98 -2.83
CA TYR A 19 -23.65 -4.42 -2.82
C TYR A 19 -22.17 -4.74 -2.53
N PRO A 20 -21.84 -5.59 -1.54
CA PRO A 20 -20.48 -5.78 -1.04
C PRO A 20 -19.62 -6.69 -1.94
N ILE A 21 -19.45 -6.34 -3.21
CA ILE A 21 -18.62 -7.10 -4.16
C ILE A 21 -17.24 -6.47 -4.35
N THR A 22 -16.20 -7.28 -4.30
CA THR A 22 -14.82 -6.84 -4.55
C THR A 22 -14.45 -7.02 -6.01
N LEU A 23 -13.51 -6.20 -6.49
CA LEU A 23 -13.02 -6.32 -7.87
C LEU A 23 -12.30 -7.66 -8.10
N THR A 24 -11.61 -8.17 -7.09
CA THR A 24 -10.95 -9.48 -7.10
C THR A 24 -11.96 -10.62 -7.26
N GLU A 25 -13.11 -10.54 -6.58
CA GLU A 25 -14.16 -11.54 -6.68
C GLU A 25 -14.81 -11.56 -8.07
N LEU A 26 -15.01 -10.39 -8.69
CA LEU A 26 -15.44 -10.32 -10.09
C LEU A 26 -14.37 -10.84 -11.05
N ALA A 27 -13.10 -10.48 -10.82
CA ALA A 27 -12.00 -10.95 -11.64
C ALA A 27 -11.88 -12.48 -11.58
N ASN A 28 -11.92 -13.09 -10.41
CA ASN A 28 -11.81 -14.54 -10.23
C ASN A 28 -12.95 -15.34 -10.91
N ASN A 29 -14.13 -14.74 -11.06
CA ASN A 29 -15.27 -15.34 -11.76
C ASN A 29 -15.22 -15.15 -13.29
N THR A 30 -14.14 -14.56 -13.82
CA THR A 30 -14.01 -14.24 -15.25
C THR A 30 -12.59 -14.51 -15.74
N ASP A 31 -12.39 -14.71 -17.03
CA ASP A 31 -11.03 -14.85 -17.60
C ASP A 31 -10.32 -13.49 -17.77
N CYS A 32 -10.72 -12.47 -17.01
CA CYS A 32 -10.22 -11.12 -17.13
C CYS A 32 -9.16 -10.82 -16.06
N LEU A 33 -7.99 -10.36 -16.51
CA LEU A 33 -6.93 -9.88 -15.61
C LEU A 33 -7.37 -8.63 -14.85
N LEU A 34 -7.10 -8.61 -13.53
CA LEU A 34 -7.45 -7.50 -12.63
C LEU A 34 -6.90 -6.15 -13.13
N ASN A 35 -5.66 -6.14 -13.64
CA ASN A 35 -5.02 -4.95 -14.18
C ASN A 35 -5.79 -4.36 -15.37
N HIS A 36 -6.35 -5.21 -16.23
CA HIS A 36 -7.14 -4.77 -17.38
C HIS A 36 -8.48 -4.18 -16.93
N ILE A 37 -9.16 -4.81 -15.97
CA ILE A 37 -10.40 -4.28 -15.40
C ILE A 37 -10.14 -2.93 -14.72
N GLY A 38 -9.08 -2.82 -13.92
CA GLY A 38 -8.66 -1.57 -13.28
C GLY A 38 -8.40 -0.46 -14.30
N SER A 39 -7.66 -0.76 -15.39
CA SER A 39 -7.39 0.21 -16.45
C SER A 39 -8.66 0.74 -17.14
N VAL A 40 -9.66 -0.14 -17.31
CA VAL A 40 -10.95 0.23 -17.91
C VAL A 40 -11.78 1.05 -16.93
N LEU A 41 -11.84 0.66 -15.66
CA LEU A 41 -12.50 1.43 -14.60
C LEU A 41 -11.93 2.85 -14.48
N SER A 42 -10.61 3.00 -14.47
CA SER A 42 -9.97 4.32 -14.42
C SER A 42 -10.32 5.18 -15.65
N ARG A 43 -10.50 4.57 -16.83
CA ARG A 43 -10.95 5.29 -18.03
C ARG A 43 -12.41 5.70 -17.91
N ILE A 44 -13.29 4.82 -17.44
CA ILE A 44 -14.71 5.14 -17.23
C ILE A 44 -14.84 6.27 -16.19
N GLN A 45 -14.07 6.21 -15.11
CA GLN A 45 -14.06 7.26 -14.07
C GLN A 45 -13.65 8.63 -14.61
N LYS A 46 -12.69 8.67 -15.55
CA LYS A 46 -12.30 9.92 -16.21
C LYS A 46 -13.37 10.49 -17.13
N ILE A 47 -14.16 9.63 -17.78
CA ILE A 47 -15.20 10.05 -18.74
C ILE A 47 -16.52 10.38 -18.03
N PHE A 48 -16.87 9.60 -17.01
CA PHE A 48 -18.14 9.66 -16.30
C PHE A 48 -17.91 9.70 -14.78
N PRO A 49 -17.36 10.80 -14.24
CA PRO A 49 -17.08 10.91 -12.81
C PRO A 49 -18.35 10.83 -11.95
N ASP A 50 -19.47 11.35 -12.46
CA ASP A 50 -20.76 11.41 -11.73
C ASP A 50 -21.37 10.04 -11.44
N VAL A 51 -20.94 9.01 -12.18
CA VAL A 51 -21.44 7.64 -12.03
C VAL A 51 -20.73 6.93 -10.87
N PHE A 52 -19.56 7.41 -10.48
CA PHE A 52 -18.84 6.88 -9.32
C PHE A 52 -19.35 7.58 -8.07
N ASP A 53 -20.01 6.81 -7.22
CA ASP A 53 -20.45 7.29 -5.91
C ASP A 53 -19.22 7.78 -5.11
N GLN A 54 -19.23 9.04 -4.69
CA GLN A 54 -18.17 9.62 -3.87
C GLN A 54 -18.20 9.08 -2.44
N SER A 55 -19.28 8.40 -2.05
CA SER A 55 -19.33 7.70 -0.78
C SER A 55 -18.43 6.46 -0.84
N SER A 56 -17.22 6.59 -0.30
CA SER A 56 -16.32 5.46 -0.10
C SER A 56 -17.03 4.43 0.78
N LYS A 57 -17.27 3.24 0.22
CA LYS A 57 -17.88 2.12 0.94
C LYS A 57 -17.12 1.85 2.22
N LEU A 58 -17.84 1.82 3.33
CA LEU A 58 -17.25 1.54 4.64
C LEU A 58 -16.90 0.04 4.71
N ILE A 59 -15.64 -0.28 5.04
CA ILE A 59 -15.09 -1.64 5.04
C ILE A 59 -15.87 -2.56 5.99
N GLU A 60 -16.44 -1.99 7.04
CA GLU A 60 -17.23 -2.65 8.09
C GLU A 60 -18.48 -3.35 7.53
N PHE A 61 -19.04 -2.86 6.41
CA PHE A 61 -20.19 -3.49 5.76
C PHE A 61 -19.82 -4.79 5.03
N LEU A 62 -18.54 -4.97 4.70
CA LEU A 62 -18.06 -6.19 4.07
C LEU A 62 -17.91 -7.33 5.10
N VAL A 63 -17.64 -7.01 6.37
CA VAL A 63 -17.33 -7.99 7.43
C VAL A 63 -18.33 -9.16 7.50
N PRO A 64 -19.67 -8.95 7.54
CA PRO A 64 -20.62 -10.06 7.60
C PRO A 64 -20.50 -11.02 6.40
N SER A 65 -20.25 -10.47 5.21
CA SER A 65 -20.13 -11.27 3.98
C SER A 65 -18.90 -12.19 4.03
N TYR A 66 -17.83 -11.77 4.71
CA TYR A 66 -16.63 -12.58 4.89
C TYR A 66 -16.80 -13.62 6.00
N VAL A 67 -17.56 -13.35 7.06
CA VAL A 67 -17.88 -14.37 8.08
C VAL A 67 -18.72 -15.49 7.47
N LEU A 68 -19.68 -15.17 6.60
CA LEU A 68 -20.53 -16.15 5.93
C LEU A 68 -19.78 -17.06 4.95
N LYS A 69 -18.59 -16.65 4.47
CA LYS A 69 -17.75 -17.47 3.59
C LYS A 69 -17.05 -18.62 4.33
N HIS A 70 -17.04 -18.58 5.67
CA HIS A 70 -16.26 -19.49 6.51
C HIS A 70 -17.14 -20.17 7.56
N ASP A 71 -16.72 -21.35 7.99
CA ASP A 71 -17.48 -22.20 8.91
C ASP A 71 -17.18 -21.86 10.39
N PHE A 72 -17.49 -20.63 10.79
CA PHE A 72 -17.46 -20.24 12.20
C PHE A 72 -18.60 -20.92 12.99
N ASP A 73 -18.46 -21.08 14.31
CA ASP A 73 -19.57 -21.56 15.15
C ASP A 73 -20.73 -20.55 15.11
N GLU A 74 -21.94 -21.02 14.77
CA GLU A 74 -23.18 -20.24 14.71
C GLU A 74 -23.44 -19.42 15.98
N LYS A 75 -23.05 -19.95 17.15
CA LYS A 75 -23.21 -19.27 18.44
C LYS A 75 -22.27 -18.07 18.58
N GLU A 76 -21.09 -18.13 17.97
CA GLU A 76 -20.05 -17.11 18.06
C GLU A 76 -20.12 -16.11 16.92
N LYS A 77 -20.68 -16.48 15.75
CA LYS A 77 -20.75 -15.65 14.53
C LYS A 77 -21.20 -14.21 14.79
N ILE A 78 -22.28 -14.04 15.54
CA ILE A 78 -22.84 -12.71 15.82
C ILE A 78 -21.83 -11.85 16.59
N SER A 79 -21.22 -12.41 17.63
CA SER A 79 -20.23 -11.72 18.46
C SER A 79 -18.95 -11.40 17.67
N ILE A 80 -18.51 -12.33 16.81
CA ILE A 80 -17.36 -12.11 15.90
C ILE A 80 -17.66 -10.95 14.95
N ILE A 81 -18.84 -10.93 14.32
CA ILE A 81 -19.22 -9.89 13.36
C ILE A 81 -19.25 -8.51 14.04
N GLU A 82 -19.88 -8.39 15.20
CA GLU A 82 -19.96 -7.12 15.93
C GLU A 82 -18.58 -6.63 16.36
N THR A 83 -17.78 -7.52 16.96
CA THR A 83 -16.43 -7.16 17.43
C THR A 83 -15.52 -6.78 16.27
N ALA A 84 -15.54 -7.54 15.17
CA ALA A 84 -14.75 -7.24 13.98
C ALA A 84 -15.18 -5.93 13.31
N LYS A 85 -16.49 -5.64 13.23
CA LYS A 85 -16.98 -4.34 12.74
C LYS A 85 -16.43 -3.18 13.57
N ASN A 86 -16.48 -3.30 14.89
CA ASN A 86 -15.98 -2.27 15.80
C ASN A 86 -14.47 -2.08 15.67
N LEU A 87 -13.71 -3.17 15.50
CA LEU A 87 -12.27 -3.11 15.26
C LEU A 87 -11.93 -2.40 13.95
N VAL A 88 -12.58 -2.77 12.85
CA VAL A 88 -12.36 -2.13 11.54
C VAL A 88 -12.72 -0.64 11.60
N TRP A 89 -13.85 -0.31 12.23
CA TRP A 89 -14.25 1.08 12.45
C TRP A 89 -13.19 1.86 13.22
N MET A 90 -12.75 1.33 14.35
CA MET A 90 -11.72 1.94 15.17
C MET A 90 -10.40 2.13 14.40
N TRP A 91 -9.95 1.11 13.67
CA TRP A 91 -8.74 1.17 12.86
C TRP A 91 -8.85 2.20 11.73
N ARG A 92 -10.04 2.36 11.15
CA ARG A 92 -10.30 3.38 10.14
C ARG A 92 -10.22 4.78 10.72
N GLU A 93 -10.85 5.03 11.87
CA GLU A 93 -10.75 6.32 12.57
C GLU A 93 -9.31 6.62 12.99
N ALA A 94 -8.52 5.59 13.30
CA ALA A 94 -7.09 5.69 13.57
C ALA A 94 -6.20 5.73 12.31
N ILE A 95 -6.77 5.69 11.10
CA ILE A 95 -6.07 5.77 9.80
C ILE A 95 -5.09 4.60 9.58
N LEU A 96 -5.37 3.44 10.15
CA LEU A 96 -4.54 2.23 10.02
C LEU A 96 -4.89 1.41 8.78
N VAL A 97 -6.07 1.65 8.20
CA VAL A 97 -6.59 0.87 7.07
C VAL A 97 -6.26 1.50 5.71
N GLN A 98 -5.79 2.75 5.68
CA GLN A 98 -5.61 3.49 4.44
C GLN A 98 -4.41 2.93 3.65
N GLY A 99 -4.62 2.64 2.36
CA GLY A 99 -3.60 2.05 1.49
C GLY A 99 -3.47 0.54 1.59
N PHE A 100 -4.13 -0.11 2.54
CA PHE A 100 -4.19 -1.58 2.63
C PHE A 100 -5.34 -2.15 1.81
N ASN A 101 -5.17 -3.40 1.37
CA ASN A 101 -6.25 -4.15 0.78
C ASN A 101 -7.32 -4.41 1.86
N PRO A 102 -8.59 -4.00 1.65
CA PRO A 102 -9.65 -4.13 2.65
C PRO A 102 -9.89 -5.58 3.08
N ILE A 103 -9.60 -6.56 2.21
CA ILE A 103 -9.72 -7.98 2.53
C ILE A 103 -8.80 -8.37 3.69
N TYR A 104 -7.55 -7.91 3.67
CA TYR A 104 -6.57 -8.22 4.72
C TYR A 104 -6.95 -7.56 6.04
N VAL A 105 -7.48 -6.34 5.99
CA VAL A 105 -8.00 -5.63 7.16
C VAL A 105 -9.18 -6.38 7.79
N ILE A 106 -10.11 -6.89 6.98
CA ILE A 106 -11.27 -7.65 7.47
C ILE A 106 -10.81 -8.92 8.18
N TYR A 107 -9.99 -9.75 7.54
CA TYR A 107 -9.54 -11.00 8.14
C TYR A 107 -8.68 -10.80 9.38
N SER A 108 -7.88 -9.74 9.40
CA SER A 108 -7.16 -9.28 10.58
C SER A 108 -8.10 -8.97 11.76
N ALA A 109 -9.19 -8.24 11.48
CA ALA A 109 -10.21 -7.95 12.49
C ALA A 109 -10.96 -9.22 12.92
N LEU A 110 -11.23 -10.14 12.00
CA LEU A 110 -11.87 -11.43 12.29
C LEU A 110 -11.01 -12.30 13.19
N PHE A 111 -9.70 -12.37 12.94
CA PHE A 111 -8.76 -13.10 13.79
C PHE A 111 -8.81 -12.59 15.24
N PHE A 112 -8.73 -11.28 15.44
CA PHE A 112 -8.82 -10.71 16.79
C PHE A 112 -10.18 -10.89 17.44
N ALA A 113 -11.26 -10.70 16.67
CA ALA A 113 -12.61 -10.93 17.17
C ALA A 113 -12.78 -12.38 17.63
N TRP A 114 -12.32 -13.34 16.83
CA TRP A 114 -12.34 -14.76 17.13
C TRP A 114 -11.46 -15.13 18.36
N LYS A 115 -10.27 -14.52 18.47
CA LYS A 115 -9.35 -14.67 19.62
C LYS A 115 -9.93 -14.09 20.91
N SER A 116 -10.75 -13.04 20.81
CA SER A 116 -11.33 -12.35 21.97
C SER A 116 -12.47 -13.12 22.66
N ILE A 117 -13.11 -14.07 21.96
CA ILE A 117 -14.25 -14.82 22.49
C ILE A 117 -13.82 -15.94 23.43
N ASP A 118 -12.69 -16.58 23.16
CA ASP A 118 -12.19 -17.71 23.95
C ASP A 118 -10.71 -17.49 24.31
N HIS A 119 -10.45 -17.44 25.62
CA HIS A 119 -9.11 -17.26 26.17
C HIS A 119 -8.13 -18.37 25.77
N ASN A 120 -8.61 -19.58 25.45
CA ASN A 120 -7.77 -20.68 25.00
C ASN A 120 -7.15 -20.43 23.62
N ARG A 121 -7.68 -19.47 22.86
CA ARG A 121 -7.20 -19.08 21.52
C ARG A 121 -6.10 -18.02 21.59
N ALA A 122 -5.77 -17.50 22.78
CA ALA A 122 -4.79 -16.44 22.94
C ALA A 122 -3.37 -16.82 22.44
N SER A 123 -3.02 -18.10 22.50
CA SER A 123 -1.73 -18.61 22.02
C SER A 123 -1.71 -18.95 20.53
N LYS A 124 -2.87 -18.97 19.85
CA LYS A 124 -2.94 -19.32 18.43
C LYS A 124 -2.45 -18.15 17.58
N SER A 125 -1.64 -18.48 16.57
CA SER A 125 -1.12 -17.51 15.60
C SER A 125 -2.12 -17.21 14.48
N LEU A 126 -1.89 -16.12 13.76
CA LEU A 126 -2.69 -15.77 12.58
C LEU A 126 -2.58 -16.85 11.48
N ALA A 127 -1.41 -17.48 11.33
CA ALA A 127 -1.20 -18.54 10.36
C ALA A 127 -2.06 -19.77 10.66
N GLU A 128 -2.09 -20.21 11.93
CA GLU A 128 -2.94 -21.32 12.36
C GLU A 128 -4.42 -21.02 12.17
N PHE A 129 -4.85 -19.78 12.43
CA PHE A 129 -6.22 -19.35 12.14
C PHE A 129 -6.55 -19.39 10.64
N CYS A 130 -5.64 -18.90 9.79
CA CYS A 130 -5.83 -18.95 8.35
C CYS A 130 -5.91 -20.40 7.84
N ASP A 131 -5.08 -21.29 8.37
CA ASP A 131 -5.10 -22.71 8.01
C ASP A 131 -6.40 -23.40 8.48
N GLU A 132 -6.86 -23.11 9.71
CA GLU A 132 -8.10 -23.67 10.29
C GLU A 132 -9.33 -23.34 9.45
N TYR A 133 -9.42 -22.12 8.92
CA TYR A 133 -10.54 -21.65 8.12
C TYR A 133 -10.27 -21.64 6.60
N GLN A 134 -9.19 -22.27 6.13
CA GLN A 134 -8.81 -22.33 4.70
C GLN A 134 -8.74 -20.94 4.03
N ILE A 135 -8.33 -19.94 4.80
CA ILE A 135 -8.13 -18.57 4.31
C ILE A 135 -6.77 -18.53 3.63
N PHE A 136 -6.76 -18.22 2.33
CA PHE A 136 -5.51 -18.10 1.58
C PHE A 136 -4.57 -17.09 2.23
N VAL A 137 -3.33 -17.51 2.51
CA VAL A 137 -2.32 -16.78 3.32
C VAL A 137 -2.37 -15.28 3.06
N ILE A 138 -2.69 -14.56 4.13
CA ILE A 138 -2.80 -13.12 4.13
C ILE A 138 -1.44 -12.55 4.49
N SER A 139 -0.90 -11.68 3.64
CA SER A 139 0.17 -10.79 4.08
C SER A 139 -0.38 -9.93 5.22
N SER A 140 0.08 -10.21 6.43
CA SER A 140 -0.36 -9.52 7.63
C SER A 140 -0.15 -8.01 7.46
N PRO A 141 -1.15 -7.16 7.72
CA PRO A 141 -0.93 -5.72 7.75
C PRO A 141 0.21 -5.40 8.72
N CYS A 142 1.05 -4.42 8.41
CA CYS A 142 2.28 -4.13 9.19
C CYS A 142 2.03 -3.65 10.64
N PHE A 143 0.79 -3.62 11.11
CA PHE A 143 0.42 -3.40 12.52
C PHE A 143 0.15 -4.70 13.29
N MET A 144 0.50 -5.85 12.71
CA MET A 144 0.26 -7.20 13.22
C MET A 144 1.54 -7.97 13.53
N ASP A 145 2.69 -7.31 13.71
CA ASP A 145 3.88 -7.99 14.18
C ASP A 145 3.60 -8.62 15.56
N ASP A 146 4.03 -9.86 15.78
CA ASP A 146 3.65 -10.72 16.93
C ASP A 146 3.89 -10.08 18.31
N GLU A 147 4.83 -9.13 18.43
CA GLU A 147 5.12 -8.41 19.68
C GLU A 147 4.30 -7.11 19.83
N ASN A 148 3.60 -6.69 18.78
CA ASN A 148 2.99 -5.37 18.61
C ASN A 148 1.51 -5.40 18.17
N GLU A 149 0.75 -6.42 18.57
CA GLU A 149 -0.71 -6.48 18.34
C GLU A 149 -1.43 -5.17 18.78
N ILE A 150 -2.24 -4.58 17.89
CA ILE A 150 -3.06 -3.40 18.18
C ILE A 150 -4.47 -3.83 18.56
N THR A 151 -4.72 -3.93 19.86
CA THR A 151 -6.05 -4.19 20.43
C THR A 151 -6.76 -2.89 20.81
N VAL A 152 -8.08 -2.95 21.05
CA VAL A 152 -8.89 -1.82 21.54
C VAL A 152 -8.29 -1.19 22.81
N GLN A 153 -7.65 -2.01 23.64
CA GLN A 153 -7.05 -1.58 24.91
C GLN A 153 -5.70 -0.88 24.71
N ASN A 154 -4.93 -1.28 23.69
CA ASN A 154 -3.56 -0.81 23.48
C ASN A 154 -3.46 0.29 22.41
N ILE A 155 -4.54 0.55 21.66
CA ILE A 155 -4.51 1.56 20.60
C ILE A 155 -4.19 2.95 21.14
N SER A 156 -4.73 3.33 22.30
CA SER A 156 -4.48 4.62 22.94
C SER A 156 -2.99 4.85 23.25
N LEU A 157 -2.28 3.78 23.62
CA LEU A 157 -0.85 3.78 23.89
C LEU A 157 -0.01 3.86 22.61
N LYS A 158 -0.54 3.32 21.50
CA LYS A 158 0.12 3.28 20.19
C LYS A 158 -0.24 4.44 19.27
N ILE A 159 -1.31 5.21 19.56
CA ILE A 159 -1.72 6.42 18.82
C ILE A 159 -0.53 7.36 18.54
N PRO A 160 0.40 7.66 19.47
CA PRO A 160 1.52 8.54 19.19
C PRO A 160 2.46 8.01 18.09
N GLN A 161 2.69 6.70 18.01
CA GLN A 161 3.49 6.05 16.98
C GLN A 161 2.73 6.01 15.64
N LEU A 162 1.42 5.72 15.69
CA LEU A 162 0.53 5.67 14.53
C LEU A 162 0.33 7.06 13.90
N VAL A 163 0.34 8.14 14.70
CA VAL A 163 0.30 9.53 14.22
C VAL A 163 1.57 9.90 13.46
N GLN A 164 2.73 9.34 13.84
CA GLN A 164 3.96 9.52 13.06
C GLN A 164 3.84 8.81 11.71
N TRP A 165 3.24 7.62 11.66
CA TRP A 165 2.97 6.92 10.40
C TRP A 165 1.95 7.65 9.53
N LYS A 166 0.90 8.25 10.10
CA LYS A 166 -0.01 9.15 9.37
C LYS A 166 0.76 10.30 8.71
N LYS A 167 1.71 10.93 9.41
CA LYS A 167 2.54 11.99 8.82
C LYS A 167 3.37 11.46 7.66
N ILE A 168 3.94 10.26 7.76
CA ILE A 168 4.74 9.62 6.71
C ILE A 168 3.88 9.24 5.50
N ILE A 169 2.72 8.62 5.71
CA ILE A 169 1.79 8.22 4.64
C ILE A 169 1.24 9.45 3.93
N VAL A 170 0.80 10.47 4.67
CA VAL A 170 0.33 11.75 4.10
C VAL A 170 1.46 12.46 3.36
N PHE A 171 2.68 12.46 3.90
CA PHE A 171 3.84 13.02 3.24
C PHE A 171 4.16 12.31 1.92
N ASN A 172 4.17 10.98 1.90
CA ASN A 172 4.44 10.18 0.71
C ASN A 172 3.31 10.29 -0.34
N TYR A 173 2.05 10.31 0.11
CA TYR A 173 0.91 10.54 -0.77
C TYR A 173 0.96 11.93 -1.41
N ASN A 174 1.28 12.96 -0.62
CA ASN A 174 1.43 14.32 -1.13
C ASN A 174 2.63 14.45 -2.07
N GLN A 175 3.75 13.76 -1.82
CA GLN A 175 4.89 13.71 -2.74
C GLN A 175 4.49 13.13 -4.11
N GLN A 176 3.77 12.00 -4.14
CA GLN A 176 3.30 11.38 -5.38
C GLN A 176 2.24 12.21 -6.12
N HIS A 177 1.46 13.02 -5.40
CA HIS A 177 0.46 13.91 -5.98
C HIS A 177 0.98 15.32 -6.31
N GLN A 178 2.07 15.79 -5.67
CA GLN A 178 2.75 17.05 -5.99
C GLN A 178 3.63 16.93 -7.23
N GLN A 179 4.18 15.75 -7.54
CA GLN A 179 4.85 15.51 -8.82
C GLN A 179 3.93 15.64 -10.05
N ASN A 180 2.61 15.71 -9.86
CA ASN A 180 1.65 15.98 -10.94
C ASN A 180 1.10 17.42 -10.95
N PHE A 181 1.49 18.29 -10.00
CA PHE A 181 0.86 19.60 -9.84
C PHE A 181 1.80 20.77 -9.55
N ASP A 182 3.11 20.66 -9.75
CA ASP A 182 4.00 21.83 -9.64
C ASP A 182 4.96 21.95 -10.83
N THR A 183 4.42 22.41 -11.98
CA THR A 183 5.20 23.11 -13.00
C THR A 183 4.97 24.62 -12.98
N LYS A 184 4.15 25.19 -12.08
CA LYS A 184 3.90 26.64 -12.04
C LYS A 184 3.52 27.16 -10.66
N LYS A 185 4.54 27.48 -9.85
CA LYS A 185 4.66 28.63 -8.92
C LYS A 185 5.43 28.24 -7.66
N ILE A 186 6.76 28.27 -7.78
CA ILE A 186 7.61 28.57 -6.65
C ILE A 186 8.26 29.90 -7.00
N ASP A 187 7.75 30.97 -6.39
CA ASP A 187 8.59 32.07 -5.94
C ASP A 187 7.88 32.78 -4.80
N GLU A 188 8.67 33.12 -3.79
CA GLU A 188 8.33 33.90 -2.60
C GLU A 188 7.54 33.19 -1.50
N ILE A 189 8.32 32.62 -0.55
CA ILE A 189 8.33 32.91 0.91
C ILE A 189 9.07 31.70 1.51
N GLY A 190 10.40 31.70 1.65
CA GLY A 190 11.18 32.78 2.25
C GLY A 190 11.19 32.64 3.77
N ARG A 191 11.92 31.63 4.25
CA ARG A 191 12.66 31.60 5.53
C ARG A 191 11.86 31.89 6.81
N LYS A 192 11.68 30.86 7.65
CA LYS A 192 12.13 30.82 9.07
C LYS A 192 11.46 29.65 9.80
N ARG A 193 12.26 28.67 10.21
CA ARG A 193 12.40 28.16 11.60
C ARG A 193 13.08 26.80 11.59
N GLN A 194 14.41 26.82 11.72
CA GLN A 194 15.15 25.74 12.36
C GLN A 194 14.98 25.88 13.88
N HIS A 195 14.57 24.80 14.55
CA HIS A 195 15.17 24.24 15.77
C HIS A 195 14.17 23.29 16.44
N ASN A 196 14.42 21.98 16.34
CA ASN A 196 14.91 21.20 17.49
C ASN A 196 15.12 19.73 17.11
N GLN A 197 16.33 19.27 17.37
CA GLN A 197 16.78 17.89 17.30
C GLN A 197 16.13 17.06 18.41
N SER A 198 15.79 15.80 18.12
CA SER A 198 16.18 14.68 19.00
C SER A 198 16.17 13.34 18.23
N SER A 199 17.38 12.87 17.94
CA SER A 199 17.90 11.50 18.09
C SER A 199 17.03 10.28 17.71
N SER A 200 17.41 9.69 16.56
CA SER A 200 17.71 8.27 16.31
C SER A 200 16.61 7.21 16.49
N LEU A 201 16.00 6.84 15.37
CA LEU A 201 15.83 5.44 14.95
C LEU A 201 16.24 5.38 13.46
N GLU A 202 17.18 4.50 13.14
CA GLU A 202 17.79 4.38 11.81
C GLU A 202 16.74 4.03 10.74
N THR A 203 16.41 5.01 9.92
CA THR A 203 15.86 4.78 8.59
C THR A 203 17.03 4.79 7.63
N LYS A 204 17.29 3.67 6.95
CA LYS A 204 18.17 3.67 5.77
C LYS A 204 17.51 4.59 4.75
N CYS A 205 18.04 5.81 4.68
CA CYS A 205 17.59 6.87 3.80
C CYS A 205 17.63 6.37 2.36
N LEU A 206 16.57 6.66 1.61
CA LEU A 206 16.59 6.62 0.16
C LEU A 206 17.84 7.38 -0.31
N LYS A 207 18.56 6.81 -1.29
CA LYS A 207 19.55 7.57 -2.03
C LYS A 207 18.84 8.79 -2.64
N ASN A 208 19.04 9.96 -2.05
CA ASN A 208 18.83 11.22 -2.74
C ASN A 208 19.81 11.19 -3.92
N SER A 209 19.32 10.88 -5.12
CA SER A 209 19.95 11.43 -6.30
C SER A 209 19.74 12.93 -6.20
N ASP A 210 20.80 13.65 -5.84
CA ASP A 210 20.78 15.10 -5.85
C ASP A 210 20.24 15.57 -7.20
N ASP A 211 19.19 16.40 -7.15
CA ASP A 211 18.70 17.19 -8.28
C ASP A 211 19.85 18.11 -8.71
N ASN A 212 20.73 17.59 -9.56
CA ASN A 212 21.59 18.42 -10.37
C ASN A 212 20.67 19.11 -11.37
N ASN A 213 20.42 20.40 -11.15
CA ASN A 213 19.91 21.29 -12.19
C ASN A 213 20.84 21.18 -13.40
N PHE A 214 20.48 20.32 -14.34
CA PHE A 214 21.10 20.23 -15.65
C PHE A 214 20.56 21.39 -16.49
N ASP A 215 21.29 22.50 -16.49
CA ASP A 215 21.25 23.42 -17.63
C ASP A 215 22.01 22.71 -18.77
N ASP A 216 21.31 21.87 -19.52
CA ASP A 216 21.80 21.32 -20.79
C ASP A 216 21.96 22.49 -21.78
N LEU A 217 23.11 23.15 -21.72
CA LEU A 217 23.54 24.07 -22.77
C LEU A 217 23.94 23.20 -23.98
N GLU A 218 22.98 22.95 -24.87
CA GLU A 218 23.24 22.41 -26.20
C GLU A 218 24.23 23.33 -26.94
N GLY A 219 25.52 22.96 -26.92
CA GLY A 219 26.58 23.71 -27.60
C GLY A 219 27.94 23.75 -26.91
N ASP A 220 28.11 23.13 -25.73
CA ASP A 220 29.43 23.08 -25.09
C ASP A 220 30.38 22.17 -25.88
N ASP A 221 31.48 22.75 -26.35
CA ASP A 221 32.55 22.02 -27.03
C ASP A 221 33.15 20.97 -26.08
N LEU A 222 32.94 19.69 -26.40
CA LEU A 222 33.55 18.57 -25.67
C LEU A 222 35.07 18.65 -25.83
N SER A 223 35.78 18.92 -24.72
CA SER A 223 37.24 18.98 -24.74
C SER A 223 37.84 17.59 -24.98
N ASP A 224 38.98 17.54 -25.67
CA ASP A 224 39.73 16.29 -25.89
C ASP A 224 40.10 15.58 -24.57
N ASN A 225 40.30 16.34 -23.48
CA ASN A 225 40.55 15.78 -22.15
C ASN A 225 39.34 15.00 -21.57
N GLU A 226 38.11 15.40 -21.90
CA GLU A 226 36.91 14.67 -21.48
C GLU A 226 36.80 13.35 -22.25
N LEU A 227 37.08 13.39 -23.55
CA LEU A 227 37.14 12.20 -24.41
C LEU A 227 38.24 11.21 -23.97
N ASP A 228 39.41 11.72 -23.61
CA ASP A 228 40.55 10.91 -23.16
C ASP A 228 40.26 10.15 -21.87
N CYS A 229 39.34 10.63 -21.01
CA CYS A 229 38.90 9.90 -19.81
C CYS A 229 38.18 8.58 -20.13
N TYR A 230 37.63 8.43 -21.34
CA TYR A 230 36.94 7.22 -21.78
C TYR A 230 37.84 6.29 -22.61
N ILE A 231 39.05 6.74 -22.98
CA ILE A 231 40.03 5.95 -23.72
C ILE A 231 40.96 5.27 -22.71
N ARG A 232 41.03 3.93 -22.75
CA ARG A 232 41.94 3.17 -21.88
C ARG A 232 43.38 3.54 -22.17
N THR A 233 44.15 3.74 -21.10
CA THR A 233 45.58 4.00 -21.19
C THR A 233 46.32 2.76 -21.70
N ALA A 234 47.48 2.97 -22.32
CA ALA A 234 48.31 1.87 -22.81
C ALA A 234 48.67 0.84 -21.72
N LYS A 235 48.79 1.28 -20.46
CA LYS A 235 49.05 0.40 -19.31
C LYS A 235 47.85 -0.49 -18.99
N GLU A 236 46.64 0.06 -18.99
CA GLU A 236 45.42 -0.73 -18.76
C GLU A 236 45.20 -1.76 -19.86
N ILE A 237 45.53 -1.42 -21.10
CA ILE A 237 45.47 -2.36 -22.23
C ILE A 237 46.45 -3.52 -22.02
N GLU A 238 47.69 -3.24 -21.64
CA GLU A 238 48.72 -4.27 -21.37
C GLU A 238 48.30 -5.22 -20.23
N GLU A 239 47.67 -4.69 -19.18
CA GLU A 239 47.15 -5.49 -18.07
C GLU A 239 45.96 -6.37 -18.49
N ILE A 240 45.03 -5.83 -19.28
CA ILE A 240 43.89 -6.58 -19.83
C ILE A 240 44.38 -7.71 -20.75
N GLU A 241 45.37 -7.44 -21.61
CA GLU A 241 45.96 -8.44 -22.50
C GLU A 241 46.68 -9.55 -21.72
N LYS A 242 47.44 -9.20 -20.67
CA LYS A 242 48.06 -10.17 -19.76
C LYS A 242 47.00 -11.04 -19.07
N PHE A 243 45.91 -10.43 -18.61
CA PHE A 243 44.82 -11.15 -17.96
C PHE A 243 44.14 -12.13 -18.94
N HIS A 244 43.89 -11.71 -20.18
CA HIS A 244 43.32 -12.55 -21.23
C HIS A 244 44.23 -13.69 -21.69
N LEU A 245 45.56 -13.50 -21.68
CA LEU A 245 46.53 -14.55 -21.99
C LEU A 245 46.66 -15.58 -20.86
N GLN A 246 46.39 -15.21 -19.61
CA GLN A 246 46.38 -16.14 -18.47
C GLN A 246 45.08 -16.94 -18.34
N THR A 247 43.99 -16.50 -18.98
CA THR A 247 42.69 -17.20 -18.97
C THR A 247 42.46 -18.10 -20.20
N ARG A 248 43.45 -18.24 -21.09
CA ARG A 248 43.47 -19.22 -22.19
C ARG A 248 44.40 -20.39 -21.86
#